data_AF-A0A7S2F1E0-F1
#
_entry.id   AF-A0A7S2F1E0-F1
#
_cell.length_a   1.000
_cell.length_b   1.000
_cell.length_c   1.000
_cell.angle_alpha   90.00
_cell.angle_beta   90.00
_cell.angle_gamma   90.00
#
_symmetry.space_group_name_H-M   'P 1'
#
loop_
_entity.id
_entity.type
_entity.pdbx_description
1 polymer ?
#
loop_
_entity_poly.entity_id
_entity_poly.type
_entity_poly.pdbx_seq_one_letter_code
_entity_poly.pdbx_strand_id
1 'polypeptide(L)'
;HWDEQDNIFIQVSGVSAVLGVPPEYTDAITGDEKWSAKSSGMPWNEWLGADVVRRYAVPWYYIVLKPGDGIAIPSRAYHAVHAGRNRASIQTFLEPQFLGMRHGTNKHSYWYKETKPRQAVRNIFFKTVGRLWETRKIGMVAQAGLIEYL
;
A
#
# COMPACT_ATOMS: atom_id res chain seq x y z
N HIS A 1 7.96 2.15 3.13
CA HIS A 1 7.92 1.62 1.77
C HIS A 1 6.72 2.23 1.05
N TRP A 2 6.48 1.89 -0.22
CA TRP A 2 5.23 2.21 -0.88
C TRP A 2 4.59 0.93 -1.41
N ASP A 3 3.26 0.89 -1.43
CA ASP A 3 2.50 -0.22 -1.98
C ASP A 3 2.03 0.10 -3.39
N GLU A 4 1.95 -0.93 -4.23
CA GLU A 4 1.38 -0.78 -5.56
C GLU A 4 -0.08 -0.36 -5.44
N GLN A 5 -0.87 -0.99 -4.58
CA GLN A 5 -2.30 -0.72 -4.51
C GLN A 5 -2.66 0.30 -3.44
N ASP A 6 -3.84 0.91 -3.59
CA ASP A 6 -4.45 1.68 -2.50
C ASP A 6 -4.69 0.76 -1.31
N ASN A 7 -4.28 1.23 -0.15
CA ASN A 7 -4.21 0.44 1.06
C ASN A 7 -5.10 1.06 2.14
N ILE A 8 -6.07 0.30 2.63
CA ILE A 8 -6.94 0.69 3.72
C ILE A 8 -6.42 0.06 5.00
N PHE A 9 -6.00 0.91 5.93
CA PHE A 9 -5.44 0.52 7.21
C PHE A 9 -6.38 0.94 8.33
N ILE A 10 -6.86 -0.02 9.11
CA ILE A 10 -7.83 0.19 10.21
C ILE A 10 -7.21 -0.28 11.51
N GLN A 11 -7.21 0.58 12.53
CA GLN A 11 -6.70 0.24 13.84
C GLN A 11 -7.78 -0.44 14.68
N VAL A 12 -7.52 -1.67 15.14
CA VAL A 12 -8.48 -2.45 15.95
C VAL A 12 -8.22 -2.28 17.43
N SER A 13 -6.95 -2.30 17.86
CA SER A 13 -6.57 -2.12 19.27
C SER A 13 -5.19 -1.49 19.40
N GLY A 14 -4.91 -0.78 20.50
CA GLY A 14 -3.67 -0.03 20.67
C GLY A 14 -3.58 1.19 19.76
N VAL A 15 -2.39 1.80 19.68
CA VAL A 15 -2.13 3.03 18.91
C VAL A 15 -1.06 2.78 17.84
N SER A 16 -1.26 3.36 16.66
CA SER A 16 -0.26 3.42 15.60
C SER A 16 -0.03 4.86 15.17
N ALA A 17 1.19 5.16 14.74
CA ALA A 17 1.51 6.38 14.04
C ALA A 17 1.86 6.05 12.59
N VAL A 18 1.24 6.74 11.65
CA VAL A 18 1.48 6.61 10.22
C VAL A 18 2.18 7.86 9.74
N LEU A 19 3.40 7.70 9.26
CA LEU A 19 4.10 8.73 8.49
C LEU A 19 3.82 8.46 7.02
N GLY A 20 3.48 9.50 6.25
CA GLY A 20 3.16 9.38 4.84
C GLY A 20 3.61 10.57 4.01
N VAL A 21 3.93 10.32 2.74
CA VAL A 21 4.25 11.32 1.73
C VAL A 21 3.28 11.16 0.56
N PRO A 22 2.76 12.26 -0.03
CA PRO A 22 1.88 12.15 -1.18
C PRO A 22 2.54 11.41 -2.36
N PRO A 23 1.76 10.64 -3.13
CA PRO A 23 2.30 9.78 -4.19
C PRO A 23 3.02 10.53 -5.30
N GLU A 24 2.72 11.81 -5.52
CA GLU A 24 3.40 12.67 -6.49
C GLU A 24 4.86 13.01 -6.11
N TYR A 25 5.24 12.84 -4.83
CA TYR A 25 6.61 13.07 -4.35
C TYR A 25 7.39 11.78 -4.10
N THR A 26 6.80 10.61 -4.34
CA THR A 26 7.50 9.33 -4.14
C THR A 26 8.75 9.22 -4.98
N ASP A 27 8.69 9.66 -6.25
CA ASP A 27 9.83 9.64 -7.15
C ASP A 27 10.91 10.67 -6.72
N ALA A 28 10.54 11.73 -5.98
CA ALA A 28 11.51 12.67 -5.40
C ALA A 28 12.28 12.09 -4.20
N ILE A 29 11.75 11.07 -3.53
CA ILE A 29 12.41 10.41 -2.39
C ILE A 29 13.37 9.33 -2.87
N THR A 30 12.91 8.39 -3.71
CA THR A 30 13.70 7.22 -4.11
C THR A 30 13.80 7.00 -5.63
N GLY A 31 13.31 7.94 -6.45
CA GLY A 31 13.16 7.69 -7.89
C GLY A 31 12.18 6.53 -8.14
N ASP A 32 12.44 5.75 -9.19
CA ASP A 32 11.65 4.56 -9.52
C ASP A 32 12.00 3.31 -8.69
N GLU A 33 12.99 3.40 -7.79
CA GLU A 33 13.39 2.26 -6.98
C GLU A 33 12.31 1.89 -5.95
N LYS A 34 11.66 0.75 -6.19
CA LYS A 34 10.85 0.09 -5.16
C LYS A 34 11.80 -0.59 -4.18
N TRP A 35 11.97 -0.01 -3.00
CA TRP A 35 12.58 -0.73 -1.87
C TRP A 35 11.74 -1.99 -1.62
N SER A 36 12.33 -3.14 -1.96
CA SER A 36 11.60 -4.41 -2.00
C SER A 36 11.00 -4.73 -0.63
N ALA A 37 9.85 -5.40 -0.61
CA ALA A 37 9.21 -5.89 0.61
C ALA A 37 10.09 -6.86 1.43
N LYS A 38 11.22 -7.31 0.88
CA LYS A 38 12.24 -8.14 1.56
C LYS A 38 13.29 -7.31 2.32
N SER A 39 13.43 -6.03 1.99
CA SER A 39 14.17 -5.06 2.81
C SER A 39 13.19 -4.42 3.79
N SER A 40 13.63 -4.03 4.98
CA SER A 40 12.85 -3.31 5.99
C SER A 40 12.28 -1.95 5.53
N GLY A 41 12.32 -1.66 4.22
CA GLY A 41 12.18 -0.35 3.61
C GLY A 41 13.39 0.53 3.91
N MET A 42 13.40 1.71 3.28
CA MET A 42 14.25 2.80 3.74
C MET A 42 13.70 3.31 5.08
N PRO A 43 14.52 3.47 6.13
CA PRO A 43 14.12 4.13 7.37
C PRO A 43 13.52 5.52 7.10
N TRP A 44 12.47 5.89 7.84
CA TRP A 44 11.76 7.15 7.59
C TRP A 44 12.66 8.40 7.71
N ASN A 45 13.68 8.34 8.56
CA ASN A 45 14.68 9.40 8.75
C ASN A 45 15.60 9.56 7.54
N GLU A 46 15.64 8.58 6.63
CA GLU A 46 16.40 8.65 5.38
C GLU A 46 15.57 9.18 4.21
N TRP A 47 14.22 9.12 4.28
CA TRP A 47 13.34 9.64 3.21
C TRP A 47 13.57 11.12 2.96
N LEU A 48 13.76 11.85 4.06
CA LEU A 48 13.95 13.30 4.12
C LEU A 48 15.35 13.64 4.65
N GLY A 49 16.33 12.74 4.41
CA GLY A 49 17.69 12.80 4.94
C GLY A 49 18.47 14.07 4.54
N ALA A 50 19.80 14.04 4.62
CA ALA A 50 20.71 15.22 4.56
C ALA A 50 20.51 16.21 3.38
N ASP A 51 19.72 15.85 2.38
CA ASP A 51 19.21 16.75 1.36
C ASP A 51 18.18 17.74 1.96
N VAL A 52 18.69 18.92 2.32
CA VAL A 52 17.93 20.06 2.82
C VAL A 52 16.76 20.42 1.89
N VAL A 53 16.95 20.29 0.57
CA VAL A 53 15.90 20.61 -0.40
C VAL A 53 14.76 19.62 -0.27
N ARG A 54 15.03 18.31 -0.23
CA ARG A 54 13.98 17.30 -0.02
C ARG A 54 13.25 17.49 1.30
N ARG A 55 13.99 17.79 2.37
CA ARG A 55 13.42 17.98 3.71
C ARG A 55 12.42 19.13 3.79
N TYR A 56 12.63 20.21 3.03
CA TYR A 56 11.75 21.38 3.05
C TYR A 56 10.76 21.45 1.87
N ALA A 57 11.05 20.78 0.75
CA ALA A 57 10.22 20.81 -0.45
C ALA A 57 9.19 19.67 -0.51
N VAL A 58 9.42 18.56 0.21
CA VAL A 58 8.49 17.42 0.18
C VAL A 58 7.52 17.50 1.36
N PRO A 59 6.21 17.65 1.12
CA PRO A 59 5.23 17.60 2.18
C PRO A 59 5.16 16.19 2.77
N TRP A 60 5.13 16.09 4.10
CA TRP A 60 4.95 14.85 4.83
C TRP A 60 3.89 15.01 5.91
N TYR A 61 3.22 13.91 6.21
CA TYR A 61 2.10 13.84 7.14
C TYR A 61 2.42 12.84 8.24
N TYR A 62 2.00 13.17 9.47
CA TYR A 62 2.08 12.28 10.62
C TYR A 62 0.70 12.16 11.25
N ILE A 63 0.15 10.95 11.24
CA ILE A 63 -1.23 10.67 11.64
C ILE A 63 -1.20 9.61 12.74
N VAL A 64 -1.81 9.91 13.89
CA VAL A 64 -1.95 8.96 14.99
C VAL A 64 -3.32 8.30 14.90
N LEU A 65 -3.35 6.99 14.78
CA LEU A 65 -4.55 6.16 14.72
C LEU A 65 -4.82 5.51 16.08
N LYS A 66 -6.03 5.73 16.60
CA LYS A 66 -6.60 5.09 17.78
C LYS A 66 -7.53 3.94 17.36
N PRO A 67 -7.93 3.05 18.27
CA PRO A 67 -8.90 1.99 17.96
C PRO A 67 -10.18 2.56 17.33
N GLY A 68 -10.57 2.03 16.18
CA GLY A 68 -11.69 2.53 15.38
C GLY A 68 -11.30 3.49 14.26
N ASP A 69 -10.12 4.09 14.31
CA ASP A 69 -9.64 4.97 13.23
C ASP A 69 -9.20 4.15 12.01
N GLY A 70 -9.45 4.71 10.83
CA GLY A 70 -8.99 4.17 9.56
C GLY A 70 -8.35 5.24 8.69
N ILE A 71 -7.37 4.83 7.88
CA ILE A 71 -6.73 5.67 6.89
C ILE A 71 -6.69 4.95 5.54
N ALA A 72 -6.96 5.69 4.47
CA ALA A 72 -6.65 5.27 3.11
C ALA A 72 -5.28 5.82 2.73
N ILE A 73 -4.33 4.92 2.48
CA ILE A 73 -3.00 5.23 1.98
C ILE A 73 -3.04 5.03 0.46
N PRO A 74 -2.89 6.10 -0.34
CA PRO A 74 -2.93 6.00 -1.78
C PRO A 74 -1.83 5.09 -2.32
N SER A 75 -2.11 4.46 -3.45
CA SER A 75 -1.15 3.77 -4.28
C SER A 75 0.10 4.63 -4.50
N ARG A 76 1.27 3.98 -4.41
CA ARG A 76 2.60 4.61 -4.52
C ARG A 76 2.89 5.68 -3.47
N ALA A 77 2.04 5.95 -2.48
CA ALA A 77 2.39 6.84 -1.39
C ALA A 77 3.42 6.17 -0.47
N TYR A 78 4.58 6.82 -0.28
CA TYR A 78 5.59 6.31 0.65
C TYR A 78 5.08 6.48 2.07
N HIS A 79 5.08 5.40 2.85
CA HIS A 79 4.57 5.39 4.21
C HIS A 79 5.31 4.43 5.14
N ALA A 80 5.16 4.69 6.43
CA ALA A 80 5.75 3.94 7.53
C ALA A 80 4.74 3.91 8.66
N VAL A 81 4.48 2.70 9.17
CA VAL A 81 3.57 2.49 10.28
C VAL A 81 4.40 2.14 11.50
N HIS A 82 4.45 3.06 12.46
CA HIS A 82 5.04 2.85 13.77
C HIS A 82 3.98 2.36 14.74
N ALA A 83 4.23 1.21 15.35
CA ALA A 83 3.30 0.53 16.23
C ALA A 83 3.69 0.74 17.69
N GLY A 84 2.73 1.06 18.55
CA GLY A 84 2.90 0.88 20.00
C GLY A 84 2.98 -0.60 20.40
N ARG A 85 3.33 -0.88 21.66
CA ARG A 85 3.24 -2.25 22.22
C ARG A 85 1.78 -2.69 22.28
N ASN A 86 1.52 -3.98 22.04
CA ASN A 86 0.18 -4.61 22.13
C ASN A 86 -0.89 -3.94 21.25
N ARG A 87 -0.70 -3.98 19.93
CA ARG A 87 -1.64 -3.42 18.95
C ARG A 87 -2.08 -4.43 17.90
N ALA A 88 -3.31 -4.30 17.44
CA ALA A 88 -3.86 -5.06 16.32
C ALA A 88 -4.44 -4.09 15.28
N SER A 89 -4.16 -4.35 14.01
CA SER A 89 -4.64 -3.56 12.88
C SER A 89 -5.04 -4.49 11.74
N ILE A 90 -6.06 -4.10 10.99
CA ILE A 90 -6.47 -4.75 9.76
C ILE A 90 -5.97 -3.91 8.60
N GLN A 91 -5.36 -4.56 7.63
CA GLN A 91 -4.92 -3.94 6.40
C GLN A 91 -5.58 -4.67 5.24
N THR A 92 -6.11 -3.93 4.27
CA THR A 92 -6.63 -4.49 3.03
C THR A 92 -6.25 -3.62 1.85
N PHE A 93 -5.93 -4.25 0.73
CA PHE A 93 -5.77 -3.56 -0.54
C PHE A 93 -7.10 -3.54 -1.27
N LEU A 94 -7.46 -2.40 -1.85
CA LEU A 94 -8.64 -2.32 -2.70
C LEU A 94 -8.32 -2.89 -4.08
N GLU A 95 -9.07 -3.89 -4.51
CA GLU A 95 -9.07 -4.38 -5.89
C GLU A 95 -10.34 -3.86 -6.59
N PRO A 96 -10.22 -3.04 -7.65
CA PRO A 96 -11.37 -2.67 -8.44
C PRO A 96 -11.95 -3.86 -9.19
N GLN A 97 -13.23 -3.75 -9.55
CA GLN A 97 -13.76 -4.58 -10.62
C GLN A 97 -12.95 -4.36 -11.90
N PHE A 98 -12.82 -5.39 -12.73
CA PHE A 98 -12.10 -5.29 -14.00
C PHE A 98 -12.65 -4.13 -14.85
N LEU A 99 -11.77 -3.20 -15.24
CA LEU A 99 -12.10 -1.94 -15.92
C LEU A 99 -12.96 -0.95 -15.11
N GLY A 100 -13.28 -1.24 -13.85
CA GLY A 100 -14.18 -0.47 -12.98
C GLY A 100 -13.55 0.74 -12.29
N MET A 101 -12.22 0.75 -12.07
CA MET A 101 -11.50 1.95 -11.62
C MET A 101 -10.61 2.48 -12.72
N ARG A 102 -11.24 3.03 -13.76
CA ARG A 102 -10.62 4.11 -14.54
C ARG A 102 -10.71 5.39 -13.72
N HIS A 103 -10.04 5.47 -12.57
CA HIS A 103 -9.83 6.77 -11.91
C HIS A 103 -8.80 7.55 -12.75
N GLY A 104 -9.25 8.03 -13.90
CA GLY A 104 -8.46 8.58 -14.98
C GLY A 104 -7.92 9.99 -14.74
N THR A 105 -7.52 10.33 -13.52
CA THR A 105 -6.93 11.65 -13.24
C THR A 105 -5.62 11.60 -12.46
N ASN A 106 -5.39 10.60 -11.61
CA ASN A 106 -4.12 10.49 -10.89
C ASN A 106 -3.12 9.58 -11.63
N LYS A 107 -2.21 10.21 -12.39
CA LYS A 107 -1.11 9.54 -13.11
C LYS A 107 -0.15 8.75 -12.20
N HIS A 108 -0.19 8.99 -10.89
CA HIS A 108 0.61 8.30 -9.88
C HIS A 108 -0.11 7.09 -9.28
N SER A 109 -1.40 6.89 -9.55
CA SER A 109 -2.10 5.67 -9.14
C SER A 109 -1.61 4.48 -9.95
N TYR A 110 -1.43 3.34 -9.29
CA TYR A 110 -1.14 2.05 -9.91
C TYR A 110 -2.17 1.68 -10.97
N TRP A 111 -3.45 1.96 -10.73
CA TRP A 111 -4.52 1.67 -11.68
C TRP A 111 -4.40 2.46 -12.99
N TYR A 112 -3.72 3.62 -12.97
CA TYR A 112 -3.40 4.38 -14.16
C TYR A 112 -2.30 3.72 -15.01
N LYS A 113 -1.30 3.12 -14.35
CA LYS A 113 -0.13 2.49 -15.01
C LYS A 113 -0.38 1.02 -15.40
N GLU A 114 -1.42 0.40 -14.86
CA GLU A 114 -1.68 -1.03 -14.99
C GLU A 114 -2.15 -1.43 -16.41
N THR A 115 -1.59 -2.51 -16.95
CA THR A 115 -1.97 -3.02 -18.28
C THR A 115 -3.26 -3.85 -18.23
N LYS A 116 -4.05 -3.85 -19.32
CA LYS A 116 -5.27 -4.68 -19.42
C LYS A 116 -5.03 -6.18 -19.15
N PRO A 117 -3.95 -6.81 -19.66
CA PRO A 117 -3.68 -8.23 -19.35
C PRO A 117 -3.45 -8.47 -17.85
N ARG A 118 -2.69 -7.60 -17.19
CA ARG A 118 -2.41 -7.74 -15.75
C ARG A 118 -3.68 -7.58 -14.92
N GLN A 119 -4.55 -6.62 -15.26
CA GLN A 119 -5.87 -6.48 -14.64
C GLN A 119 -6.75 -7.73 -14.82
N ALA A 120 -6.72 -8.35 -16.01
CA ALA A 120 -7.50 -9.55 -16.29
C ALA A 120 -7.06 -10.73 -15.41
N VAL A 121 -5.74 -10.97 -15.31
CA VAL A 121 -5.17 -12.02 -14.46
C VAL A 121 -5.54 -11.80 -12.98
N ARG A 122 -5.39 -10.57 -12.48
CA ARG A 122 -5.79 -10.24 -11.10
C ARG A 122 -7.28 -10.49 -10.86
N ASN A 123 -8.14 -10.08 -11.78
CA ASN A 123 -9.57 -10.30 -11.65
C ASN A 123 -9.93 -11.80 -11.61
N ILE A 124 -9.31 -12.61 -12.45
CA ILE A 124 -9.47 -14.08 -12.45
C ILE A 124 -9.02 -14.66 -11.11
N PHE A 125 -7.87 -14.22 -10.60
CA PHE A 125 -7.33 -14.66 -9.33
C PHE A 125 -8.30 -14.37 -8.18
N PHE A 126 -8.75 -13.12 -8.00
CA PHE A 126 -9.67 -12.75 -6.93
C PHE A 126 -11.04 -13.42 -7.05
N LYS A 127 -11.58 -13.58 -8.27
CA LYS A 127 -12.82 -14.33 -8.50
C LYS A 127 -12.67 -15.81 -8.13
N THR A 128 -11.52 -16.40 -8.43
CA THR A 128 -11.24 -17.80 -8.08
C THR A 128 -11.19 -17.97 -6.57
N VAL A 129 -10.46 -17.09 -5.87
CA VAL A 129 -10.39 -17.12 -4.39
C VAL A 129 -11.77 -16.89 -3.78
N GLY A 130 -12.54 -15.91 -4.27
CA GLY A 130 -13.91 -15.66 -3.82
C GLY A 130 -14.81 -16.88 -3.98
N ARG A 131 -14.78 -17.53 -5.15
CA ARG A 131 -15.56 -18.76 -5.40
C ARG A 131 -15.14 -19.91 -4.50
N LEU A 132 -13.84 -20.10 -4.26
CA LEU A 132 -13.34 -21.16 -3.36
C LEU A 132 -13.82 -20.94 -1.92
N TRP A 133 -13.84 -19.70 -1.46
CA TRP A 133 -14.40 -19.35 -0.16
C TRP A 133 -15.91 -19.62 -0.11
N GLU A 134 -16.67 -19.14 -1.09
CA GLU A 134 -18.12 -19.29 -1.11
C GLU A 134 -18.54 -20.76 -1.12
N THR A 135 -17.94 -21.55 -2.01
CA THR A 135 -18.34 -22.94 -2.29
C THR A 135 -17.71 -23.96 -1.35
N ARG A 136 -16.49 -23.71 -0.85
CA ARG A 136 -15.71 -24.69 -0.07
C ARG A 136 -15.19 -24.18 1.26
N LYS A 137 -15.39 -22.90 1.60
CA LYS A 137 -14.81 -22.25 2.80
C LYS A 137 -13.29 -22.35 2.87
N ILE A 138 -12.63 -22.43 1.70
CA ILE A 138 -11.18 -22.43 1.60
C ILE A 138 -10.72 -20.98 1.51
N GLY A 139 -10.13 -20.47 2.59
CA GLY A 139 -9.41 -19.21 2.60
C GLY A 139 -7.97 -19.41 2.15
N MET A 140 -7.41 -18.47 1.41
CA MET A 140 -6.00 -18.48 1.07
C MET A 140 -5.25 -17.60 2.07
N VAL A 141 -4.27 -18.18 2.77
CA VAL A 141 -3.32 -17.42 3.58
C VAL A 141 -2.10 -17.15 2.73
N ALA A 142 -2.00 -15.92 2.20
CA ALA A 142 -0.77 -15.44 1.59
C ALA A 142 0.13 -14.90 2.71
N GLN A 143 1.00 -15.74 3.26
CA GLN A 143 2.14 -15.26 4.02
C GLN A 143 3.18 -14.77 3.01
N ALA A 144 3.59 -13.51 3.12
CA ALA A 144 4.43 -12.77 2.17
C ALA A 144 5.55 -13.63 1.54
N GLY A 145 5.22 -14.23 0.40
CA GLY A 145 6.08 -15.07 -0.42
C GLY A 145 5.74 -14.76 -1.86
N LEU A 146 6.77 -14.63 -2.70
CA LEU A 146 6.61 -14.43 -4.13
C LEU A 146 5.70 -15.54 -4.68
N ILE A 147 4.62 -15.17 -5.37
CA ILE A 147 3.94 -16.11 -6.26
C ILE A 147 4.77 -16.13 -7.55
N GLU A 148 5.75 -17.03 -7.60
CA GLU A 148 6.43 -17.35 -8.87
C GLU A 148 5.50 -18.25 -9.68
N TYR A 149 5.10 -17.77 -10.85
CA TYR A 149 4.46 -18.61 -11.85
C TYR A 149 5.57 -19.47 -12.48
N LEU A 150 5.51 -20.78 -12.26
CA LEU A 150 6.28 -21.77 -13.05
C LEU A 150 5.74 -21.84 -14.47
#